data_AF-A0A355GN42-F1
#
_entry.id   AF-A0A355GN42-F1
#
_cell.length_a   1.000
_cell.length_b   1.000
_cell.length_c   1.000
_cell.angle_alpha   90.00
_cell.angle_beta   90.00
_cell.angle_gamma   90.00
#
_symmetry.space_group_name_H-M   'P 1'
#
loop_
_entity.id
_entity.type
_entity.pdbx_description
1 polymer ?
#
loop_
_entity_poly.entity_id
_entity_poly.type
_entity_poly.pdbx_seq_one_letter_code
_entity_poly.pdbx_strand_id
1 'polypeptide(L)'
;MVPKTDFDEQVLEYQPLLELLEEGLGIPVDLVRASSYESVIDGIVAGSVDLAVMGPASYILAHRDDPDIQAFASLITEKGELTPEGSFYYSVLLVPTSSDVDRIEDLRSAR
;
A
#
# COMPACT_ATOMS: atom_id res chain seq x y z
N MET A 1 -1.02 -6.65 1.04
CA MET A 1 -1.86 -5.78 0.20
C MET A 1 -3.27 -6.32 0.15
N VAL A 2 -4.29 -5.47 0.32
CA VAL A 2 -5.69 -5.85 0.11
C VAL A 2 -5.95 -6.02 -1.39
N PRO A 3 -6.62 -7.09 -1.84
CA PRO A 3 -6.88 -7.30 -3.25
C PRO A 3 -7.60 -6.13 -3.92
N LYS A 4 -7.06 -5.68 -5.05
CA LYS A 4 -7.63 -4.60 -5.88
C LYS A 4 -8.47 -5.15 -7.05
N THR A 5 -8.28 -6.43 -7.35
CA THR A 5 -8.86 -7.18 -8.48
C THR A 5 -9.24 -8.57 -7.97
N ASP A 6 -9.73 -9.45 -8.85
CA ASP A 6 -9.92 -10.84 -8.47
C ASP A 6 -8.57 -11.44 -8.00
N PHE A 7 -8.61 -12.27 -6.97
CA PHE A 7 -7.39 -12.79 -6.37
C PHE A 7 -6.63 -13.71 -7.31
N ASP A 8 -7.32 -14.48 -8.15
CA ASP A 8 -6.66 -15.38 -9.10
C ASP A 8 -5.91 -14.55 -10.16
N GLU A 9 -6.49 -13.42 -10.57
CA GLU A 9 -5.82 -12.43 -11.43
C GLU A 9 -4.59 -11.82 -10.75
N GLN A 10 -4.71 -11.47 -9.47
CA GLN A 10 -3.59 -10.94 -8.69
C GLN A 10 -2.48 -11.97 -8.49
N VAL A 11 -2.80 -13.25 -8.30
CA VAL A 11 -1.77 -14.31 -8.26
C VAL A 11 -0.99 -14.34 -9.56
N LEU A 12 -1.68 -14.29 -10.71
CA LEU A 12 -1.03 -14.26 -12.03
C LEU A 12 -0.15 -13.01 -12.23
N GLU A 13 -0.60 -11.85 -11.75
CA GLU A 13 0.18 -10.60 -11.82
C GLU A 13 1.48 -10.70 -11.02
N TYR A 14 1.44 -11.32 -9.83
CA TYR A 14 2.58 -11.43 -8.93
C TYR A 14 3.46 -12.66 -9.22
N GLN A 15 2.99 -13.62 -10.03
CA GLN A 15 3.69 -14.87 -10.34
C GLN A 15 5.18 -14.67 -10.72
N PRO A 16 5.56 -13.71 -11.60
CA PRO A 16 6.97 -13.52 -11.95
C PRO A 16 7.84 -13.08 -10.76
N LEU A 17 7.27 -12.33 -9.81
CA LEU A 17 7.98 -11.93 -8.59
C LEU A 17 8.13 -13.10 -7.63
N LEU A 18 7.08 -13.93 -7.48
CA LEU A 18 7.14 -15.12 -6.63
C LEU A 18 8.24 -16.07 -7.12
N GLU A 19 8.27 -16.38 -8.42
CA GLU A 19 9.30 -17.23 -9.02
C GLU A 19 10.72 -16.68 -8.83
N LEU A 20 10.90 -15.37 -9.01
CA LEU A 20 12.19 -14.72 -8.78
C LEU A 20 12.66 -14.85 -7.31
N LEU A 21 11.73 -14.69 -6.36
CA LEU A 21 12.03 -14.84 -4.94
C LEU A 21 12.31 -16.30 -4.58
N GLU A 22 11.54 -17.25 -5.10
CA GLU A 22 11.77 -18.68 -4.90
C GLU A 22 13.14 -19.12 -5.42
N GLU A 23 13.52 -18.69 -6.62
CA GLU A 23 14.83 -18.98 -7.21
C GLU A 23 15.97 -18.35 -6.38
N GLY A 24 15.79 -17.10 -5.94
CA GLY A 24 16.81 -16.36 -5.17
C GLY A 24 16.98 -16.84 -3.73
N LEU A 25 15.89 -17.28 -3.08
CA LEU A 25 15.88 -17.69 -1.67
C LEU A 25 16.06 -19.21 -1.49
N GLY A 26 15.74 -20.01 -2.51
CA GLY A 26 15.79 -21.47 -2.44
C GLY A 26 14.73 -22.10 -1.52
N ILE A 27 13.65 -21.36 -1.24
CA ILE A 27 12.50 -21.79 -0.43
C ILE A 27 11.20 -21.48 -1.18
N PRO A 28 10.09 -22.19 -0.89
CA PRO A 28 8.78 -21.85 -1.44
C PRO A 28 8.33 -20.46 -1.00
N VAL A 29 7.64 -19.73 -1.89
CA VAL A 29 7.08 -18.41 -1.61
C VAL A 29 5.61 -18.39 -2.02
N ASP A 30 4.74 -18.27 -1.02
CA ASP A 30 3.28 -18.29 -1.22
C ASP A 30 2.67 -16.89 -1.09
N LEU A 31 1.67 -16.60 -1.94
CA LEU A 31 0.86 -15.39 -1.81
C LEU A 31 -0.31 -15.62 -0.84
N VAL A 32 -0.35 -14.86 0.26
CA VAL A 32 -1.45 -14.91 1.23
C VAL A 32 -2.56 -13.92 0.86
N ARG A 33 -3.81 -14.42 0.80
CA ARG A 33 -4.99 -13.56 0.60
C ARG A 33 -5.25 -12.73 1.85
N ALA A 34 -5.10 -11.41 1.73
CA ALA A 34 -5.57 -10.47 2.75
C ALA A 34 -7.06 -10.17 2.57
N SER A 35 -7.80 -10.09 3.67
CA SER A 35 -9.22 -9.73 3.69
C SER A 35 -9.45 -8.26 4.03
N SER A 36 -8.49 -7.61 4.70
CA SER A 36 -8.54 -6.18 5.03
C SER A 36 -7.15 -5.60 5.26
N TYR A 37 -7.06 -4.29 5.51
CA TYR A 37 -5.79 -3.66 5.87
C TYR A 37 -5.29 -4.14 7.24
N GLU A 38 -6.21 -4.33 8.18
CA GLU A 38 -5.94 -4.85 9.52
C GLU A 38 -5.38 -6.27 9.44
N SER A 39 -5.94 -7.13 8.56
CA SER A 39 -5.42 -8.50 8.40
C SER A 39 -3.97 -8.53 7.92
N VAL A 40 -3.53 -7.53 7.15
CA VAL A 40 -2.13 -7.42 6.73
C VAL A 40 -1.23 -7.01 7.90
N ILE A 41 -1.68 -6.05 8.70
CA ILE A 41 -0.95 -5.58 9.90
C ILE A 41 -0.82 -6.73 10.91
N ASP A 42 -1.92 -7.38 11.25
CA ASP A 42 -1.92 -8.52 12.18
C ASP A 42 -1.05 -9.67 11.64
N GLY A 43 -1.09 -9.91 10.32
CA GLY A 43 -0.33 -10.99 9.69
C GLY A 43 1.18 -10.84 9.84
N ILE A 44 1.71 -9.63 9.58
CA ILE A 44 3.15 -9.33 9.70
C ILE A 44 3.58 -9.26 11.17
N VAL A 45 2.78 -8.64 12.05
CA VAL A 45 3.08 -8.53 13.49
C VAL A 45 3.06 -9.91 14.17
N ALA A 46 2.16 -10.80 13.77
CA ALA A 46 2.11 -12.17 14.29
C ALA A 46 3.19 -13.10 13.71
N GLY A 47 3.98 -12.65 12.73
CA GLY A 47 4.96 -13.48 12.03
C GLY A 47 4.35 -14.58 11.15
N SER A 48 3.07 -14.46 10.82
CA SER A 48 2.38 -15.39 9.89
C SER A 48 2.58 -15.02 8.41
N VAL A 49 3.11 -13.83 8.17
CA VAL A 49 3.50 -13.29 6.86
C VAL A 49 4.88 -12.66 7.03
N ASP A 50 5.84 -13.01 6.18
CA ASP A 50 7.22 -12.49 6.27
C ASP A 50 7.39 -11.16 5.52
N LEU A 51 6.60 -10.94 4.46
CA LEU A 51 6.68 -9.76 3.60
C LEU A 51 5.29 -9.22 3.29
N ALA A 52 5.10 -7.92 3.51
CA ALA A 52 3.83 -7.25 3.26
C ALA A 52 4.01 -5.93 2.49
N VAL A 53 3.33 -5.81 1.36
CA VAL A 53 3.12 -4.51 0.70
C VAL A 53 1.99 -3.77 1.40
N MET A 54 2.31 -2.61 1.97
CA MET A 54 1.41 -1.77 2.77
C MET A 54 1.63 -0.28 2.53
N GLY A 55 0.60 0.53 2.79
CA GLY A 55 0.71 1.98 2.74
C GLY A 55 1.41 2.56 3.98
N PRO A 56 1.86 3.83 3.94
CA PRO A 56 2.64 4.43 5.02
C PRO A 56 1.94 4.41 6.39
N ALA A 57 0.63 4.64 6.44
CA ALA A 57 -0.12 4.63 7.70
C ALA A 57 -0.14 3.22 8.34
N SER A 58 -0.37 2.18 7.54
CA SER A 58 -0.35 0.79 8.01
C SER A 58 1.03 0.37 8.50
N TYR A 59 2.10 0.82 7.82
CA TYR A 59 3.48 0.58 8.27
C TYR A 59 3.76 1.21 9.63
N ILE A 60 3.37 2.46 9.83
CA ILE A 60 3.55 3.14 11.13
C ILE A 60 2.83 2.37 12.25
N LEU A 61 1.63 1.85 11.99
CA LEU A 61 0.89 1.04 12.96
C LEU A 61 1.61 -0.28 13.27
N ALA A 62 2.00 -1.03 12.24
CA ALA A 62 2.72 -2.30 12.42
C ALA A 62 4.06 -2.09 13.16
N HIS A 63 4.86 -1.10 12.74
CA HIS A 63 6.16 -0.79 13.32
C HIS A 63 6.07 -0.28 14.77
N ARG A 64 4.98 0.39 15.13
CA ARG A 64 4.73 0.80 16.52
C ARG A 64 4.52 -0.43 17.43
N ASP A 65 3.84 -1.44 16.90
CA ASP A 65 3.49 -2.64 17.65
C ASP A 65 4.67 -3.65 17.66
N ASP A 66 5.45 -3.69 16.58
CA ASP A 66 6.73 -4.43 16.47
C ASP A 66 7.82 -3.60 15.74
N PRO A 67 8.80 -3.04 16.48
CA PRO A 67 9.90 -2.25 15.91
C PRO A 67 10.86 -3.02 14.99
N ASP A 68 10.85 -4.36 15.01
CA ASP A 68 11.70 -5.16 14.13
C ASP A 68 11.15 -5.23 12.69
N ILE A 69 9.90 -4.79 12.46
CA ILE A 69 9.33 -4.64 11.12
C ILE A 69 9.99 -3.47 10.39
N GLN A 70 10.70 -3.76 9.31
CA GLN A 70 11.45 -2.75 8.54
C GLN A 70 10.85 -2.51 7.15
N ALA A 71 10.68 -1.24 6.79
CA ALA A 71 10.45 -0.84 5.42
C ALA A 71 11.80 -0.82 4.67
N PHE A 72 12.05 -1.84 3.85
CA PHE A 72 13.29 -1.97 3.07
C PHE A 72 13.11 -1.60 1.58
N ALA A 73 11.87 -1.46 1.11
CA ALA A 73 11.55 -1.10 -0.26
C ALA A 73 10.29 -0.22 -0.32
N SER A 74 10.20 0.61 -1.36
CA SER A 74 9.01 1.41 -1.66
C SER A 74 8.74 1.37 -3.16
N LEU A 75 7.47 1.39 -3.54
CA LEU A 75 7.06 1.51 -4.93
C LEU A 75 7.32 2.93 -5.41
N ILE A 76 7.95 3.06 -6.57
CA ILE A 76 8.14 4.33 -7.26
C ILE A 76 7.04 4.43 -8.31
N THR A 77 6.33 5.56 -8.31
CA THR A 77 5.39 5.87 -9.36
C THR A 77 6.14 6.56 -10.49
N GLU A 78 5.92 6.13 -11.73
CA GLU A 78 6.39 6.85 -12.90
C GLU A 78 5.67 8.19 -13.06
N LYS A 79 6.29 9.14 -13.77
CA LYS A 79 5.65 10.42 -14.04
C LYS A 79 4.37 10.23 -14.86
N GLY A 80 3.24 10.63 -14.30
CA GLY A 80 1.96 10.78 -15.00
C GLY A 80 1.63 12.24 -15.32
N GLU A 81 0.43 12.47 -15.86
CA GLU A 81 -0.07 13.82 -16.17
C GLU A 81 -0.19 14.72 -14.93
N LEU A 82 -0.66 14.17 -13.81
CA LEU A 82 -0.88 14.89 -12.56
C LEU A 82 -0.01 14.37 -11.40
N THR A 83 0.70 13.26 -11.62
CA THR A 83 1.47 12.57 -10.58
C THR A 83 2.96 12.71 -10.91
N PRO A 84 3.78 13.31 -10.03
CA PRO A 84 5.22 13.37 -10.25
C PRO A 84 5.82 11.97 -10.12
N GLU A 85 6.99 11.79 -10.71
CA GLU A 85 7.80 10.60 -10.45
C GLU A 85 8.29 10.62 -8.99
N GLY A 86 8.23 9.47 -8.32
CA GLY A 86 8.78 9.31 -6.98
C GLY A 86 8.08 8.27 -6.11
N SER A 87 8.60 8.10 -4.89
CA SER A 87 8.09 7.18 -3.86
C SER A 87 7.12 7.85 -2.89
N PHE A 88 6.48 8.95 -3.32
CA PHE A 88 5.55 9.74 -2.53
C PHE A 88 4.28 10.01 -3.33
N TYR A 89 3.22 10.39 -2.63
CA TYR A 89 1.97 10.83 -3.23
C TYR A 89 1.54 12.16 -2.61
N TYR A 90 0.72 12.92 -3.33
CA TYR A 90 0.08 14.12 -2.79
C TYR A 90 -1.30 13.78 -2.24
N SER A 91 -1.60 14.27 -1.05
CA SER A 91 -2.97 14.38 -0.57
C SER A 91 -3.56 15.69 -1.08
N VAL A 92 -4.49 15.60 -2.02
CA VAL A 92 -5.16 16.75 -2.63
C VAL A 92 -6.59 16.86 -2.13
N LEU A 93 -7.05 18.09 -1.96
CA LEU A 93 -8.44 18.40 -1.73
C LEU A 93 -9.00 19.03 -3.01
N LEU A 94 -10.07 18.45 -3.54
CA LEU A 94 -10.69 18.90 -4.78
C LEU A 94 -12.09 19.44 -4.47
N VAL A 95 -12.40 20.60 -5.03
CA VAL A 95 -13.76 21.18 -4.99
C VAL A 95 -14.28 21.38 -6.42
N PRO A 96 -15.60 21.32 -6.64
CA PRO A 96 -16.18 21.70 -7.91
C PRO A 96 -15.81 23.13 -8.29
N THR A 97 -15.67 23.42 -9.58
CA THR A 97 -15.40 24.79 -10.06
C THR A 97 -16.52 25.77 -9.73
N SER A 98 -17.72 25.28 -9.40
CA SER A 98 -18.86 26.06 -8.94
C SER A 98 -18.93 26.22 -7.41
N SER A 99 -17.92 25.78 -6.68
CA SER A 99 -17.87 25.88 -5.22
C SER A 99 -17.45 27.28 -4.79
N ASP A 100 -18.02 27.77 -3.68
CA ASP A 100 -17.59 29.02 -3.02
C ASP A 100 -16.34 28.82 -2.11
N VAL A 101 -15.68 27.65 -2.19
CA VAL A 101 -14.49 27.32 -1.40
C VAL A 101 -13.24 27.80 -2.13
N ASP A 102 -12.62 28.86 -1.62
CA ASP A 102 -11.37 29.41 -2.15
C ASP A 102 -10.16 29.09 -1.27
N ARG A 103 -10.38 28.75 0.01
CA ARG A 103 -9.35 28.38 0.98
C ARG A 103 -9.80 27.25 1.90
N ILE A 104 -8.86 26.60 2.56
CA ILE A 104 -9.14 25.44 3.42
C ILE A 104 -10.09 25.76 4.59
N GLU A 105 -10.10 27.01 5.07
CA GLU A 105 -11.00 27.45 6.14
C GLU A 105 -12.47 27.41 5.73
N ASP A 106 -12.79 27.62 4.45
CA ASP A 106 -14.16 27.67 3.95
C ASP A 106 -14.84 26.30 4.08
N LEU A 107 -14.05 25.22 4.09
CA LEU A 107 -14.51 23.84 4.24
C LEU A 107 -15.18 23.57 5.59
N ARG A 108 -14.87 24.35 6.63
CA ARG A 108 -15.50 24.17 7.95
C ARG A 108 -17.01 24.41 7.90
N SER A 109 -17.45 25.23 6.95
CA SER A 109 -18.85 25.63 6.79
C SER A 109 -19.46 25.07 5.50
N ALA A 110 -18.63 24.60 4.57
CA ALA A 110 -19.05 23.90 3.37
C ALA A 110 -19.67 22.53 3.73
N ARG A 111 -20.66 22.11 2.94
CA ARG A 111 -21.32 20.80 3.06
C ARG A 111 -20.83 19.85 1.98
#